data_AF-A0A520SEQ1-F1
#
_entry.id   AF-A0A520SEQ1-F1
#
_cell.length_a   1.000
_cell.length_b   1.000
_cell.length_c   1.000
_cell.angle_alpha   90.00
_cell.angle_beta   90.00
_cell.angle_gamma   90.00
#
_symmetry.space_group_name_H-M   'P 1'
#
loop_
_entity.id
_entity.type
_entity.pdbx_description
1 polymer ?
#
loop_
_entity_poly.entity_id
_entity_poly.type
_entity_poly.pdbx_seq_one_letter_code
_entity_poly.pdbx_strand_id
1 'polypeptide(L)'
;MIKKITLMLAATFCMPFALAQDLDYGEDGFTANFDIDSAHTTDGTNYKISATGEAGPYGRVWLSYEFTDKQSRGDSGEFTGFAWTQNGEEFATATLQGVYRRKGAVFQMYSLDMVSDGVINIVSGEVDFVAKTMTFEVSPLK
;
A
#
# COMPACT_ATOMS: atom_id res chain seq x y z
N MET A 1 7.05 -20.24 -50.92
CA MET A 1 7.85 -19.61 -49.85
C MET A 1 7.10 -18.53 -49.07
N ILE A 2 6.28 -17.69 -49.72
CA ILE A 2 5.54 -16.57 -49.07
C ILE A 2 4.55 -17.04 -47.98
N LYS A 3 3.80 -18.14 -48.18
CA LYS A 3 2.85 -18.67 -47.18
C LYS A 3 3.47 -19.15 -45.85
N LYS A 4 4.74 -19.58 -45.85
CA LYS A 4 5.43 -20.03 -44.62
C LYS A 4 5.96 -18.84 -43.81
N ILE A 5 6.29 -17.73 -44.49
CA ILE A 5 6.73 -16.48 -43.84
C ILE A 5 5.54 -15.76 -43.18
N THR A 6 4.35 -15.79 -43.80
CA THR A 6 3.14 -15.21 -43.20
C THR A 6 2.70 -15.91 -41.90
N LEU A 7 2.93 -17.22 -41.78
CA LEU A 7 2.58 -17.97 -40.56
C LEU A 7 3.57 -17.71 -39.41
N MET A 8 4.85 -17.43 -39.73
CA MET A 8 5.87 -17.11 -38.73
C MET A 8 5.73 -15.69 -38.17
N LEU A 9 5.20 -14.75 -38.97
CA LEU A 9 4.97 -13.36 -38.55
C LEU A 9 3.68 -13.19 -37.72
N ALA A 10 2.72 -14.12 -37.84
CA ALA A 10 1.49 -14.12 -37.04
C ALA A 10 1.69 -14.67 -35.62
N ALA A 11 2.70 -15.52 -35.40
CA ALA A 11 2.98 -16.10 -34.08
C ALA A 11 3.66 -15.12 -33.11
N THR A 12 4.36 -14.10 -33.62
CA THR A 12 5.07 -13.11 -32.80
C THR A 12 4.18 -11.96 -32.29
N PHE A 13 2.94 -11.85 -32.76
CA PHE A 13 2.03 -10.77 -32.39
C PHE A 13 1.06 -11.11 -31.25
N CYS A 14 1.08 -12.34 -30.72
CA CYS A 14 0.11 -12.80 -29.72
C CYS A 14 0.56 -12.67 -28.25
N MET A 15 1.73 -12.11 -27.94
CA MET A 15 2.13 -11.85 -26.54
C MET A 15 2.75 -10.46 -26.44
N PRO A 16 1.97 -9.50 -25.94
CA PRO A 16 2.20 -9.11 -24.55
C PRO A 16 0.86 -8.85 -23.83
N PHE A 17 0.07 -9.90 -23.59
CA PHE A 17 -1.04 -9.79 -22.66
C PHE A 17 -0.54 -10.13 -21.25
N ALA A 18 -0.39 -9.08 -20.46
CA ALA A 18 -0.51 -9.08 -19.00
C ALA A 18 0.49 -9.94 -18.23
N LEU A 19 1.75 -9.51 -18.16
CA LEU A 19 2.47 -9.60 -16.89
C LEU A 19 2.10 -8.36 -16.07
N ALA A 20 0.93 -8.39 -15.43
CA ALA A 20 0.77 -7.59 -14.23
C ALA A 20 1.65 -8.29 -13.20
N GLN A 21 2.89 -7.82 -13.05
CA GLN A 21 3.75 -8.32 -11.98
C GLN A 21 3.21 -7.74 -10.68
N ASP A 22 2.82 -8.63 -9.76
CA ASP A 22 2.66 -8.23 -8.37
C ASP A 22 3.99 -7.65 -7.87
N LEU A 23 3.91 -6.75 -6.89
CA LEU A 23 5.11 -6.24 -6.25
C LEU A 23 5.84 -7.42 -5.59
N ASP A 24 7.11 -7.60 -5.95
CA ASP A 24 7.98 -8.56 -5.29
C ASP A 24 8.56 -7.90 -4.03
N TYR A 25 8.17 -8.44 -2.87
CA TYR A 25 8.61 -7.97 -1.56
C TYR A 25 9.90 -8.65 -1.09
N GLY A 26 10.47 -9.57 -1.87
CA GLY A 26 11.72 -10.24 -1.57
C GLY A 26 11.71 -11.02 -0.24
N GLU A 27 12.89 -11.49 0.16
CA GLU A 27 13.07 -12.29 1.39
C GLU A 27 13.11 -11.43 2.67
N ASP A 28 13.40 -10.13 2.52
CA ASP A 28 13.50 -9.18 3.64
C ASP A 28 12.14 -8.53 3.98
N GLY A 29 11.08 -8.95 3.27
CA GLY A 29 9.73 -8.45 3.48
C GLY A 29 9.08 -8.94 4.77
N PHE A 30 8.08 -8.20 5.25
CA PHE A 30 7.29 -8.55 6.42
C PHE A 30 5.85 -8.07 6.28
N THR A 31 4.94 -8.73 7.01
CA THR A 31 3.54 -8.32 7.10
C THR A 31 3.32 -7.39 8.28
N ALA A 32 2.48 -6.37 8.08
CA ALA A 32 1.99 -5.50 9.13
C ALA A 32 0.47 -5.56 9.22
N ASN A 33 -0.07 -5.78 10.43
CA ASN A 33 -1.49 -5.97 10.66
C ASN A 33 -1.99 -4.98 11.71
N PHE A 34 -3.09 -4.29 11.40
CA PHE A 34 -3.64 -3.22 12.20
C PHE A 34 -5.15 -3.33 12.36
N ASP A 35 -5.63 -2.88 13.53
CA ASP A 35 -7.04 -2.64 13.80
C ASP A 35 -7.33 -1.13 13.74
N ILE A 36 -8.45 -0.75 13.13
CA ILE A 36 -8.88 0.64 13.01
C ILE A 36 -9.53 1.09 14.33
N ASP A 37 -8.90 2.07 14.97
CA ASP A 37 -9.37 2.65 16.23
C ASP A 37 -10.45 3.70 16.01
N SER A 38 -10.24 4.57 15.01
CA SER A 38 -11.16 5.69 14.75
C SER A 38 -11.14 6.15 13.30
N ALA A 39 -12.25 6.75 12.89
CA ALA A 39 -12.40 7.44 11.63
C ALA A 39 -13.16 8.75 11.86
N HIS A 40 -12.64 9.87 11.34
CA HIS A 40 -13.30 11.16 11.45
C HIS A 40 -12.99 12.04 10.23
N THR A 41 -13.77 13.11 10.07
CA THR A 41 -13.53 14.15 9.07
C THR A 41 -13.82 15.51 9.71
N THR A 42 -13.13 16.55 9.25
CA THR A 42 -13.35 17.94 9.70
C THR A 42 -13.97 18.81 8.62
N ASP A 43 -13.97 18.36 7.37
CA ASP A 43 -14.43 19.11 6.19
C ASP A 43 -15.49 18.35 5.37
N GLY A 44 -15.83 17.12 5.77
CA GLY A 44 -16.77 16.25 5.06
C GLY A 44 -16.22 15.62 3.78
N THR A 45 -14.96 15.88 3.43
CA THR A 45 -14.33 15.46 2.16
C THR A 45 -13.09 14.61 2.40
N ASN A 46 -12.18 15.03 3.28
CA ASN A 46 -10.99 14.30 3.65
C ASN A 46 -11.25 13.51 4.94
N TYR A 47 -10.80 12.26 4.97
CA TYR A 47 -11.06 11.34 6.08
C TYR A 47 -9.76 10.98 6.78
N LYS A 48 -9.77 11.13 8.09
CA LYS A 48 -8.65 10.82 8.98
C LYS A 48 -8.93 9.53 9.72
N ILE A 49 -8.00 8.59 9.62
CA ILE A 49 -8.10 7.25 10.19
C ILE A 49 -6.93 7.06 11.15
N SER A 50 -7.20 6.51 12.34
CA SER A 50 -6.16 6.02 13.25
C SER A 50 -6.26 4.52 13.38
N ALA A 51 -5.12 3.84 13.48
CA ALA A 51 -5.05 2.41 13.64
C ALA A 51 -3.86 2.01 14.51
N THR A 52 -3.97 0.88 15.18
CA THR A 52 -2.92 0.32 16.03
C THR A 52 -2.70 -1.13 15.66
N GLY A 53 -1.43 -1.57 15.64
CA GLY A 53 -1.10 -2.89 15.14
C GLY A 53 0.33 -3.32 15.40
N GLU A 54 0.72 -4.44 14.82
CA GLU A 54 2.08 -4.98 14.87
C GLU A 54 2.67 -4.99 13.45
N ALA A 55 3.93 -4.54 13.30
CA ALA A 55 4.60 -4.40 12.01
C ALA A 55 6.01 -4.98 12.05
N GLY A 56 6.12 -6.29 11.78
CA GLY A 56 7.40 -7.01 11.69
C GLY A 56 8.40 -6.63 12.80
N PRO A 57 9.63 -6.18 12.45
CA PRO A 57 10.67 -5.85 13.43
C PRO A 57 10.35 -4.60 14.26
N TYR A 58 9.44 -3.73 13.80
CA TYR A 58 9.06 -2.51 14.50
C TYR A 58 8.12 -2.79 15.68
N GLY A 59 7.53 -3.98 15.77
CA GLY A 59 6.57 -4.31 16.84
C GLY A 59 5.34 -3.43 16.78
N ARG A 60 4.89 -2.94 17.95
CA ARG A 60 3.64 -2.17 18.05
C ARG A 60 3.77 -0.79 17.41
N VAL A 61 2.91 -0.51 16.43
CA VAL A 61 2.90 0.75 15.68
C VAL A 61 1.54 1.44 15.83
N TRP A 62 1.59 2.76 16.00
CA TRP A 62 0.44 3.67 15.96
C TRP A 62 0.46 4.40 14.61
N LEU A 63 -0.60 4.24 13.84
CA LEU A 63 -0.78 4.84 12.52
C LEU A 63 -1.82 5.95 12.55
N SER A 64 -1.56 6.97 11.74
CA SER A 64 -2.56 7.95 11.32
C SER A 64 -2.48 8.14 9.81
N TYR A 65 -3.63 8.16 9.16
CA TYR A 65 -3.77 8.45 7.73
C TYR A 65 -4.76 9.59 7.52
N GLU A 66 -4.53 10.37 6.46
CA GLU A 66 -5.49 11.29 5.86
C GLU A 66 -5.67 10.90 4.40
N PHE A 67 -6.89 10.49 4.07
CA PHE A 67 -7.31 10.11 2.72
C PHE A 67 -7.91 11.31 2.00
N THR A 68 -7.55 11.46 0.74
CA THR A 68 -7.99 12.53 -0.17
C THR A 68 -8.43 11.96 -1.51
N ASP A 69 -9.16 12.75 -2.30
CA ASP A 69 -9.48 12.45 -3.70
C ASP A 69 -9.24 13.71 -4.54
N LYS A 70 -7.96 14.05 -4.75
CA LYS A 70 -7.59 15.31 -5.39
C LYS A 70 -7.95 15.35 -6.87
N GLN A 71 -8.14 14.18 -7.48
CA GLN A 71 -8.50 14.03 -8.89
C GLN A 71 -9.99 13.77 -9.11
N SER A 72 -10.82 13.82 -8.05
CA SER A 72 -12.28 13.60 -8.11
C SER A 72 -12.67 12.27 -8.78
N ARG A 73 -11.92 11.21 -8.50
CA ARG A 73 -12.13 9.87 -9.06
C ARG A 73 -13.22 9.09 -8.31
N GLY A 74 -13.48 9.42 -7.05
CA GLY A 74 -14.48 8.82 -6.17
C GLY A 74 -14.12 7.41 -5.68
N ASP A 75 -13.51 6.59 -6.52
CA ASP A 75 -13.10 5.22 -6.21
C ASP A 75 -11.60 5.08 -5.92
N SER A 76 -10.84 6.15 -6.02
CA SER A 76 -9.39 6.15 -5.85
C SER A 76 -8.90 7.54 -5.52
N GLY A 77 -7.69 7.63 -4.97
CA GLY A 77 -7.12 8.89 -4.56
C GLY A 77 -5.79 8.71 -3.88
N GLU A 78 -5.42 9.69 -3.09
CA GLU A 78 -4.12 9.79 -2.43
C GLU A 78 -4.28 9.75 -0.92
N PHE A 79 -3.22 9.33 -0.21
CA PHE A 79 -3.15 9.46 1.23
C PHE A 79 -1.77 9.93 1.69
N THR A 80 -1.77 10.59 2.84
CA THR A 80 -0.57 10.82 3.65
C THR A 80 -0.79 10.27 5.04
N GLY A 81 0.27 9.86 5.72
CA GLY A 81 0.17 9.36 7.07
C GLY A 81 1.45 9.51 7.87
N PHE A 82 1.34 9.12 9.13
CA PHE A 82 2.43 9.10 10.09
C PHE A 82 2.34 7.84 10.94
N ALA A 83 3.49 7.17 11.11
CA ALA A 83 3.66 6.04 12.02
C ALA A 83 4.56 6.46 13.18
N TRP A 84 4.25 5.97 14.38
CA TRP A 84 5.12 6.05 15.54
C TRP A 84 5.17 4.70 16.24
N THR A 85 6.34 4.29 16.69
CA THR A 85 6.53 3.08 17.47
C THR A 85 7.55 3.26 18.57
N GLN A 86 7.37 2.46 19.62
CA GLN A 86 8.36 2.18 20.62
C GLN A 86 8.44 0.65 20.79
N ASN A 87 9.60 0.07 20.51
CA ASN A 87 9.91 -1.33 20.73
C ASN A 87 11.02 -1.44 21.78
N GLY A 88 10.63 -1.55 23.05
CA GLY A 88 11.56 -1.46 24.17
C GLY A 88 12.16 -0.06 24.31
N GLU A 89 13.48 0.06 24.16
CA GLU A 89 14.20 1.35 24.17
C GLU A 89 14.37 1.97 22.78
N GLU A 90 13.98 1.24 21.73
CA GLU A 90 14.07 1.72 20.35
C GLU A 90 12.79 2.47 19.97
N PHE A 91 12.97 3.64 19.36
CA PHE A 91 11.88 4.48 18.88
C PHE A 91 12.07 4.73 17.40
N ALA A 92 10.98 4.62 16.63
CA ALA A 92 10.99 4.97 15.23
C ALA A 92 9.72 5.76 14.85
N THR A 93 9.88 6.65 13.88
CA THR A 93 8.77 7.31 13.22
C THR A 93 8.85 7.06 11.73
N ALA A 94 7.72 7.16 11.04
CA ALA A 94 7.73 7.14 9.59
C ALA A 94 6.69 8.10 9.02
N THR A 95 7.03 8.68 7.87
CA THR A 95 6.04 9.38 7.05
C THR A 95 5.61 8.45 5.94
N LEU A 96 4.30 8.37 5.71
CA LEU A 96 3.68 7.39 4.81
C LEU A 96 3.02 8.17 3.67
N GLN A 97 3.32 7.88 2.42
CA GLN A 97 2.66 8.57 1.30
C GLN A 97 2.35 7.61 0.16
N GLY A 98 1.11 7.67 -0.32
CA GLY A 98 0.66 6.69 -1.30
C GLY A 98 -0.65 7.01 -1.98
N VAL A 99 -1.15 6.01 -2.67
CA VAL A 99 -2.41 6.02 -3.41
C VAL A 99 -3.27 4.83 -3.00
N TYR A 100 -4.58 5.00 -3.11
CA TYR A 100 -5.54 3.91 -2.92
C TYR A 100 -6.46 3.77 -4.13
N ARG A 101 -7.03 2.57 -4.27
CA ARG A 101 -8.16 2.30 -5.16
C ARG A 101 -9.13 1.34 -4.48
N ARG A 102 -10.42 1.54 -4.70
CA ARG A 102 -11.49 0.72 -4.17
C ARG A 102 -11.71 -0.49 -5.07
N LYS A 103 -11.79 -1.67 -4.48
CA LYS A 103 -12.13 -2.94 -5.13
C LYS A 103 -13.32 -3.57 -4.39
N GLY A 104 -14.52 -3.21 -4.81
CA GLY A 104 -15.75 -3.64 -4.14
C GLY A 104 -15.88 -3.01 -2.74
N ALA A 105 -15.74 -3.80 -1.68
CA ALA A 105 -15.82 -3.33 -0.29
C ALA A 105 -14.45 -2.98 0.31
N VAL A 106 -13.35 -3.48 -0.28
CA VAL A 106 -11.99 -3.28 0.23
C VAL A 106 -11.27 -2.16 -0.52
N PHE A 107 -10.30 -1.55 0.14
CA PHE A 107 -9.44 -0.51 -0.43
C PHE A 107 -8.03 -1.07 -0.56
N GLN A 108 -7.51 -1.11 -1.78
CA GLN A 108 -6.12 -1.47 -2.03
C GLN A 108 -5.26 -0.22 -1.92
N MET A 109 -4.19 -0.28 -1.13
CA MET A 109 -3.26 0.81 -0.87
C MET A 109 -1.86 0.46 -1.35
N TYR A 110 -1.13 1.47 -1.80
CA TYR A 110 0.27 1.39 -2.23
C TYR A 110 1.01 2.63 -1.74
N SER A 111 2.16 2.48 -1.07
CA SER A 111 2.96 3.62 -0.59
C SER A 111 4.47 3.39 -0.65
N LEU A 112 5.18 4.52 -0.52
CA LEU A 112 6.57 4.57 -0.10
C LEU A 112 6.63 5.23 1.27
N ASP A 113 7.26 4.56 2.22
CA ASP A 113 7.25 4.96 3.62
C ASP A 113 8.68 5.24 4.08
N MET A 114 8.96 6.48 4.47
CA MET A 114 10.28 6.93 4.93
C MET A 114 10.35 6.80 6.44
N VAL A 115 11.20 5.91 6.94
CA VAL A 115 11.43 5.68 8.37
C VAL A 115 12.54 6.62 8.87
N SER A 116 12.50 6.97 10.16
CA SER A 116 13.43 7.89 10.82
C SER A 116 14.90 7.44 10.81
N ASP A 117 15.15 6.14 10.59
CA ASP A 117 16.49 5.56 10.42
C ASP A 117 17.02 5.65 8.97
N GLY A 118 16.22 6.22 8.05
CA GLY A 118 16.56 6.37 6.63
C GLY A 118 16.15 5.19 5.75
N VAL A 119 15.56 4.12 6.31
CA VAL A 119 14.98 3.04 5.51
C VAL A 119 13.76 3.55 4.78
N ILE A 120 13.69 3.26 3.48
CA ILE A 120 12.50 3.50 2.66
C ILE A 120 11.84 2.15 2.43
N ASN A 121 10.59 2.00 2.86
CA ASN A 121 9.81 0.80 2.61
C ASN A 121 8.87 1.01 1.43
N ILE A 122 8.75 0.00 0.57
CA ILE A 122 7.63 -0.13 -0.36
C ILE A 122 6.54 -0.96 0.30
N VAL A 123 5.29 -0.49 0.19
CA VAL A 123 4.16 -1.09 0.87
C VAL A 123 3.00 -1.28 -0.10
N SER A 124 2.33 -2.42 -0.02
CA SER A 124 0.95 -2.53 -0.50
C SER A 124 0.11 -3.36 0.44
N GLY A 125 -1.20 -3.17 0.38
CA GLY A 125 -2.10 -3.91 1.25
C GLY A 125 -3.55 -3.59 1.02
N GLU A 126 -4.38 -4.12 1.90
CA GLU A 126 -5.82 -3.97 1.85
C GLU A 126 -6.36 -3.40 3.16
N VAL A 127 -7.33 -2.50 3.04
CA VAL A 127 -8.10 -1.94 4.14
C VAL A 127 -9.55 -2.34 3.99
N ASP A 128 -10.10 -2.93 5.04
CA ASP A 128 -11.52 -3.22 5.19
C ASP A 128 -12.09 -2.38 6.32
N PHE A 129 -12.80 -1.30 5.96
CA PHE A 129 -13.42 -0.40 6.93
C PHE A 129 -14.62 -1.02 7.66
N VAL A 130 -15.25 -2.06 7.10
CA VAL A 130 -16.35 -2.78 7.75
C VAL A 130 -15.80 -3.72 8.82
N ALA A 131 -14.76 -4.48 8.47
CA ALA A 131 -14.07 -5.37 9.41
C ALA A 131 -13.16 -4.59 10.38
N LYS A 132 -12.84 -3.33 10.08
CA LYS A 132 -11.92 -2.46 10.81
C LYS A 132 -10.48 -2.99 10.83
N THR A 133 -10.02 -3.53 9.70
CA THR A 133 -8.69 -4.13 9.59
C THR A 133 -7.88 -3.50 8.47
N MET A 134 -6.57 -3.40 8.66
CA MET A 134 -5.59 -3.10 7.62
C MET A 134 -4.49 -4.16 7.63
N THR A 135 -4.18 -4.73 6.47
CA THR A 135 -3.08 -5.69 6.32
C THR A 135 -2.19 -5.25 5.17
N PHE A 136 -0.89 -5.17 5.44
CA PHE A 136 0.11 -4.68 4.50
C PHE A 136 1.27 -5.66 4.36
N GLU A 137 1.75 -5.82 3.15
CA GLU A 137 3.06 -6.37 2.84
C GLU A 137 4.05 -5.22 2.68
N VAL A 138 5.19 -5.34 3.35
CA VAL A 138 6.21 -4.30 3.47
C VAL A 138 7.56 -4.87 3.07
N SER A 139 8.34 -4.15 2.27
CA SER A 139 9.74 -4.49 2.01
C SER A 139 10.61 -3.24 2.04
N PRO A 140 11.80 -3.29 2.65
CA PRO A 140 12.82 -2.27 2.45
C PRO A 140 13.22 -2.18 0.98
N LEU A 141 13.36 -0.96 0.45
CA LEU A 141 14.01 -0.71 -0.83
C LEU A 141 15.53 -0.79 -0.65
N LYS A 142 16.20 -1.44 -1.60
CA LYS A 142 17.66 -1.60 -1.66
C LYS A 142 18.30 -0.58 -2.58
#